data_AF-A0A4Q5YU71-F1
#
_entry.id   AF-A0A4Q5YU71-F1
#
_cell.length_a   1.000
_cell.length_b   1.000
_cell.length_c   1.000
_cell.angle_alpha   90.00
_cell.angle_beta   90.00
_cell.angle_gamma   90.00
#
_symmetry.space_group_name_H-M   'P 1'
#
loop_
_entity.id
_entity.type
_entity.pdbx_description
1 polymer ?
#
loop_
_entity_poly.entity_id
_entity_poly.type
_entity_poly.pdbx_seq_one_letter_code
_entity_poly.pdbx_strand_id
1 'polypeptide(L)' 'VIDRDEIKQNLIDQLTGAVKWTQCVQSMIADGANKFIEAGPGKVLQGLILKIDKSVQTEGVS' A
#
# COMPACT_ATOMS: atom_id res chain seq x y z
N VAL A 1 -14.27 9.30 6.55
CA VAL A 1 -14.10 9.39 8.01
C VAL A 1 -13.50 10.74 8.36
N ILE A 2 -14.19 11.55 9.17
CA ILE A 2 -13.68 12.86 9.64
C ILE A 2 -13.86 13.06 11.16
N ASP A 3 -14.44 12.07 11.85
CA ASP A 3 -14.58 12.10 13.30
C ASP A 3 -13.22 11.87 13.97
N ARG A 4 -12.91 12.70 14.98
CA ARG A 4 -11.60 12.67 15.65
C ARG A 4 -11.36 11.38 16.40
N ASP A 5 -12.37 10.89 17.11
CA ASP A 5 -12.21 9.72 17.97
C ASP A 5 -12.16 8.44 17.14
N GLU A 6 -12.90 8.40 16.03
CA GLU A 6 -12.79 7.33 15.03
C GLU A 6 -11.39 7.29 14.37
N ILE A 7 -10.84 8.45 13.96
CA ILE A 7 -9.47 8.51 13.40
C ILE A 7 -8.45 8.03 14.44
N LYS A 8 -8.57 8.46 15.70
CA LYS A 8 -7.67 8.04 16.77
C LYS A 8 -7.72 6.53 16.98
N GLN A 9 -8.91 5.93 17.02
CA GLN A 9 -9.06 4.49 17.18
C GLN A 9 -8.45 3.74 15.98
N ASN A 10 -8.73 4.18 14.75
CA ASN A 10 -8.16 3.58 13.55
C ASN A 10 -6.63 3.60 13.54
N LEU A 11 -5.99 4.67 14.02
CA LEU A 11 -4.53 4.75 14.14
C LEU A 11 -3.96 3.79 15.19
N ILE A 12 -4.65 3.61 16.32
CA ILE A 12 -4.27 2.63 17.35
C ILE A 12 -4.34 1.21 16.78
N ASP A 13 -5.42 0.91 16.07
CA ASP A 13 -5.64 -0.40 15.46
C ASP A 13 -4.61 -0.68 14.35
N GLN A 14 -4.23 0.33 13.56
CA GLN A 14 -3.19 0.23 12.53
C GLN A 14 -1.80 -0.02 13.14
N LEU A 15 -1.49 0.59 14.29
CA LEU A 15 -0.19 0.43 14.95
C LEU A 15 -0.01 -0.96 15.57
N THR A 16 -1.10 -1.53 16.08
CA THR A 16 -1.07 -2.80 16.83
C THR A 16 -1.48 -4.01 15.99
N GLY A 17 -2.19 -3.78 14.88
CA GLY A 17 -2.66 -4.81 13.97
C GLY A 17 -1.62 -5.26 12.95
N ALA A 18 -1.89 -6.40 12.33
CA ALA A 18 -1.09 -6.88 11.21
C ALA A 18 -1.29 -5.99 9.96
N VAL A 19 -0.20 -5.70 9.27
CA VAL A 19 -0.24 -4.97 7.98
C VAL A 19 -0.78 -5.91 6.89
N LYS A 20 -2.00 -5.65 6.40
CA LYS A 20 -2.66 -6.41 5.32
C LYS A 20 -2.15 -6.04 3.93
N TRP A 21 -0.82 -6.01 3.76
CA TRP A 21 -0.16 -5.47 2.56
C TRP A 21 -0.60 -6.17 1.27
N THR A 22 -0.52 -7.50 1.22
CA THR A 22 -0.86 -8.27 0.02
C THR A 22 -2.30 -8.03 -0.42
N GLN A 23 -3.23 -8.02 0.54
CA GLN A 23 -4.65 -7.78 0.27
C GLN A 23 -4.87 -6.36 -0.26
N CYS A 24 -4.25 -5.35 0.34
CA CYS A 24 -4.35 -3.97 -0.15
C CYS A 24 -3.88 -3.82 -1.60
N VAL A 25 -2.73 -4.42 -1.94
CA VAL A 25 -2.21 -4.37 -3.33
C VAL A 25 -3.13 -5.11 -4.29
N GLN A 26 -3.62 -6.31 -3.93
CA GLN A 26 -4.56 -7.06 -4.75
C GLN A 26 -5.87 -6.29 -4.99
N SER A 27 -6.41 -5.61 -3.96
CA SER A 27 -7.59 -4.77 -4.11
C SER A 27 -7.33 -3.60 -5.07
N MET A 28 -6.20 -2.89 -4.94
CA MET A 28 -5.86 -1.80 -5.86
C MET A 28 -5.78 -2.28 -7.31
N ILE A 29 -5.19 -3.45 -7.56
CA ILE A 29 -5.10 -4.06 -8.91
C ILE A 29 -6.50 -4.42 -9.42
N ALA A 30 -7.35 -5.01 -8.56
CA ALA A 30 -8.73 -5.34 -8.90
C ALA A 30 -9.56 -4.10 -9.25
N ASP A 31 -9.28 -2.97 -8.60
CA ASP A 31 -9.88 -1.67 -8.89
C ASP A 31 -9.30 -0.99 -10.15
N GLY A 32 -8.35 -1.65 -10.84
CA GLY A 32 -7.81 -1.22 -12.13
C GLY A 32 -6.44 -0.54 -12.07
N ALA A 33 -5.78 -0.48 -10.91
CA ALA A 33 -4.44 0.06 -10.81
C ALA A 33 -3.42 -0.84 -11.53
N ASN A 34 -2.66 -0.26 -12.46
CA ASN A 34 -1.62 -0.98 -13.22
C ASN A 34 -0.22 -0.37 -13.08
N LYS A 35 -0.11 0.83 -12.51
CA LYS A 35 1.14 1.56 -12.30
C LYS A 35 1.23 2.04 -10.85
N PHE A 36 2.31 1.70 -10.16
CA PHE A 36 2.60 2.08 -8.78
C PHE A 36 3.85 2.96 -8.72
N ILE A 37 3.79 4.04 -7.95
CA ILE A 37 4.91 4.97 -7.75
C ILE A 37 5.35 4.91 -6.28
N GLU A 38 6.59 4.52 -6.01
CA GLU A 38 7.21 4.56 -4.67
C GLU A 38 7.89 5.92 -4.48
N ALA A 39 7.42 6.69 -3.50
CA ALA A 39 8.02 7.98 -3.16
C ALA A 39 9.10 7.81 -2.08
N GLY A 40 10.28 8.36 -2.33
CA GLY A 40 11.45 8.30 -1.46
C GLY A 40 12.60 7.47 -2.04
N PRO A 41 13.77 7.49 -1.39
CA PRO A 41 14.93 6.74 -1.85
C PRO A 41 14.72 5.22 -1.66
N GLY A 42 15.12 4.43 -2.66
CA GLY A 42 15.05 2.97 -2.59
C GLY A 42 14.07 2.35 -3.58
N LYS A 43 13.75 1.08 -3.35
CA LYS A 43 12.88 0.26 -4.22
C LYS A 43 12.19 -0.89 -3.49
N VAL A 44 11.96 -0.72 -2.18
CA VAL A 44 11.48 -1.81 -1.33
C VAL A 44 10.03 -2.12 -1.69
N LEU A 45 9.18 -1.10 -1.77
CA LEU A 45 7.77 -1.28 -2.08
C LEU A 45 7.58 -1.77 -3.54
N GLN A 46 8.38 -1.27 -4.47
CA GLN A 46 8.44 -1.79 -5.85
C GLN A 46 8.67 -3.31 -5.84
N GLY A 47 9.69 -3.78 -5.11
CA GLY A 47 9.99 -5.20 -4.99
C GLY A 47 8.90 -6.03 -4.30
N LEU A 48 8.23 -5.47 -3.28
CA LEU A 48 7.12 -6.14 -2.60
C LEU A 48 5.89 -6.27 -3.50
N ILE A 49 5.58 -5.26 -4.31
CA ILE A 49 4.47 -5.29 -5.28
C ILE A 49 4.74 -6.33 -6.35
N LEU A 50 5.95 -6.35 -6.94
CA LEU A 50 6.32 -7.31 -7.99
C LEU A 50 6.37 -8.78 -7.51
N LYS A 51 6.47 -9.02 -6.20
CA LYS A 51 6.30 -10.37 -5.63
C LYS A 51 4.83 -10.81 -5.58
N ILE A 52 3.90 -9.86 -5.51
CA ILE A 52 2.45 -10.12 -5.47
C ILE A 52 1.94 -10.30 -6.90
N ASP A 53 2.30 -9.39 -7.81
CA ASP A 53 1.92 -9.46 -9.22
C ASP A 53 3.03 -8.87 -10.09
N LYS A 54 3.50 -9.64 -11.09
CA LYS A 54 4.59 -9.24 -12.01
C LYS A 54 4.09 -8.51 -13.25
N SER A 55 2.78 -8.46 -13.48
CA SER A 55 2.18 -7.83 -14.67
C SER A 55 2.04 -6.31 -14.53
N VAL A 56 2.12 -5.79 -13.30
CA VAL A 56 2.01 -4.36 -13.01
C VAL A 56 3.34 -3.63 -13.15
N GLN A 57 3.27 -2.32 -13.37
CA GLN A 57 4.43 -1.45 -13.51
C GLN A 57 4.74 -0.77 -12.17
N THR A 58 6.03 -0.65 -11.84
CA THR A 58 6.48 0.05 -10.63
C THR A 58 7.60 1.03 -10.96
N GLU A 59 7.57 2.22 -10.39
CA GLU A 59 8.56 3.29 -10.59
C GLU A 59 8.89 3.98 -9.26
N GLY A 60 10.10 4.50 -9.10
CA GLY A 60 10.51 5.26 -7.94
C GLY A 60 10.64 6.75 -8.26
N VAL A 61 10.22 7.62 -7.33
CA VAL A 61 10.47 9.06 -7.38
C VAL A 61 11.17 9.49 -6.10
N SER A 62 12.24 10.26 -6.22
CA SER A 62 13.04 10.77 -5.09
C SER A 62 13.15 12.28 -5.14
#